data_AF-T0RLL5-F1
#
_entry.id   AF-T0RLL5-F1
#
_cell.length_a   1.000
_cell.length_b   1.000
_cell.length_c   1.000
_cell.angle_alpha   90.00
_cell.angle_beta   90.00
_cell.angle_gamma   90.00
#
_symmetry.space_group_name_H-M   'P 1'
#
loop_
_entity.id
_entity.type
_entity.pdbx_description
1 polymer ?
#
loop_
_entity_poly.entity_id
_entity_poly.type
_entity_poly.pdbx_seq_one_letter_code
_entity_poly.pdbx_strand_id
1 'polypeptide(L)'
;MFDEDSDGMSDGGVVDDRVWMEKESLAMERRSRTVGFREGIDVGKEQMLQEGFDHGYKAGAAKGFEMGTLHGILRAFKHQFPADHPAMAAVLALAAELKASEEAAVTAGDIPAASSNQEAAVLAAVPLPLPHAPSTNDAHKE
;
A
#
# COMPACT_ATOMS: atom_id res chain seq x y z
N MET A 1 73.56 12.04 -46.20
CA MET A 1 72.13 12.20 -46.52
C MET A 1 71.40 11.64 -45.32
N PHE A 2 71.12 12.51 -44.34
CA PHE A 2 70.37 12.20 -43.13
C PHE A 2 69.09 13.00 -43.30
N ASP A 3 67.99 12.33 -43.62
CA ASP A 3 66.68 12.96 -43.67
C ASP A 3 66.20 13.13 -42.22
N GLU A 4 65.93 14.38 -41.87
CA GLU A 4 65.31 14.82 -40.64
C GLU A 4 63.85 14.34 -40.62
N ASP A 5 63.57 13.29 -39.86
CA ASP A 5 62.23 13.04 -39.35
C ASP A 5 61.92 14.16 -38.33
N SER A 6 61.42 15.27 -38.87
CA SER A 6 60.83 16.38 -38.15
C SER A 6 59.54 15.88 -37.49
N ASP A 7 59.68 15.20 -36.36
CA ASP A 7 58.59 14.89 -35.42
C ASP A 7 58.10 16.20 -34.78
N GLY A 8 57.40 16.99 -35.58
CA GLY A 8 56.57 18.10 -35.15
C GLY A 8 55.32 17.56 -34.46
N MET A 9 55.49 16.84 -33.35
CA MET A 9 54.40 16.62 -32.42
C MET A 9 54.16 17.94 -31.71
N SER A 10 53.19 18.69 -32.23
CA SER A 10 52.67 19.86 -31.55
C SER A 10 52.15 19.42 -30.18
N ASP A 11 52.85 19.85 -29.13
CA ASP A 11 52.49 19.77 -27.71
C ASP A 11 51.20 20.55 -27.38
N GLY A 12 50.36 20.85 -28.38
CA GLY A 12 49.09 21.56 -28.24
C GLY A 12 47.88 20.65 -28.00
N GLY A 13 47.99 19.34 -28.26
CA GLY A 13 46.87 18.39 -28.09
C GLY A 13 46.62 17.95 -26.64
N VAL A 14 47.70 17.77 -25.85
CA VAL A 14 47.60 17.24 -24.47
C VAL A 14 46.97 18.26 -23.50
N VAL A 15 47.17 19.55 -23.77
CA VAL A 15 46.62 20.64 -22.95
C VAL A 15 45.13 20.83 -23.25
N ASP A 16 44.72 20.71 -24.52
CA ASP A 16 43.31 20.79 -24.94
C ASP A 16 42.52 19.59 -24.38
N ASP A 17 43.04 18.37 -24.49
CA ASP A 17 42.41 17.15 -23.97
C ASP A 17 42.17 17.21 -22.45
N ARG A 18 43.13 17.72 -21.66
CA ARG A 18 42.95 17.89 -20.21
C ARG A 18 41.84 18.89 -19.87
N VAL A 19 41.79 20.01 -20.58
CA VAL A 19 40.76 21.04 -20.36
C VAL A 19 39.38 20.53 -20.79
N TRP A 20 39.30 19.73 -21.85
CA TRP A 20 38.07 19.05 -22.25
C TRP A 20 37.62 18.01 -21.23
N MET A 21 38.54 17.21 -20.69
CA MET A 21 38.24 16.24 -19.64
C MET A 21 37.74 16.91 -18.35
N GLU A 22 38.34 18.02 -17.93
CA GLU A 22 37.88 18.79 -16.76
C GLU A 22 36.50 19.43 -16.98
N LYS A 23 36.21 19.91 -18.19
CA LYS A 23 34.87 20.41 -18.55
C LYS A 23 33.83 19.30 -18.55
N GLU A 24 34.15 18.14 -19.10
CA GLU A 24 33.22 17.00 -19.12
C GLU A 24 33.00 16.44 -17.71
N SER A 25 34.04 16.40 -16.86
CA SER A 25 33.89 15.96 -15.47
C SER A 25 32.99 16.92 -14.66
N LEU A 26 33.15 18.23 -14.83
CA LEU A 26 32.26 19.23 -14.23
C LEU A 26 30.83 19.15 -14.77
N ALA A 27 30.67 18.91 -16.08
CA ALA A 27 29.35 18.72 -16.68
C ALA A 27 28.67 17.44 -16.17
N MET A 28 29.44 16.36 -16.00
CA MET A 28 28.97 15.12 -15.41
C MET A 28 28.61 15.28 -13.93
N GLU A 29 29.42 15.97 -13.14
CA GLU A 29 29.14 16.26 -11.72
C GLU A 29 27.85 17.09 -11.56
N ARG A 30 27.70 18.15 -12.37
CA ARG A 30 26.47 18.97 -12.38
C ARG A 30 25.25 18.15 -12.73
N ARG A 31 25.33 17.33 -13.79
CA ARG A 31 24.23 16.43 -14.18
C ARG A 31 23.93 15.42 -13.08
N SER A 32 24.95 14.76 -12.52
CA SER A 32 24.79 13.79 -11.43
C SER A 32 24.14 14.42 -10.20
N ARG A 33 24.48 15.66 -9.85
CA ARG A 33 23.89 16.35 -8.70
C ARG A 33 22.45 16.76 -8.96
N THR A 34 22.14 17.30 -10.15
CA THR A 34 20.77 17.74 -10.47
C THR A 34 19.83 16.56 -10.73
N VAL A 35 20.29 15.53 -11.44
CA VAL A 35 19.54 14.30 -11.71
C VAL A 35 19.39 13.50 -10.43
N GLY A 36 20.47 13.26 -9.69
CA GLY A 36 20.42 12.52 -8.42
C GLY A 36 19.55 13.19 -7.36
N PHE A 37 19.49 14.53 -7.30
CA PHE A 37 18.58 15.24 -6.41
C PHE A 37 17.12 15.08 -6.81
N ARG A 38 16.82 15.13 -8.13
CA ARG A 38 15.46 14.90 -8.64
C ARG A 38 15.01 13.46 -8.39
N GLU A 39 15.85 12.49 -8.77
CA GLU A 39 15.61 11.08 -8.52
C GLU A 39 15.45 10.78 -7.03
N GLY A 40 16.29 11.36 -6.17
CA GLY A 40 16.16 11.22 -4.72
C GLY A 40 14.85 11.77 -4.17
N ILE A 41 14.36 12.91 -4.69
CA ILE A 41 13.04 13.43 -4.32
C ILE A 41 11.92 12.50 -4.78
N ASP A 42 11.98 12.00 -6.00
CA ASP A 42 10.93 11.17 -6.56
C ASP A 42 10.88 9.80 -5.86
N VAL A 43 12.04 9.19 -5.61
CA VAL A 43 12.14 7.95 -4.81
C VAL A 43 11.64 8.17 -3.39
N GLY A 44 12.02 9.27 -2.73
CA GLY A 44 11.56 9.56 -1.37
C GLY A 44 10.04 9.76 -1.27
N LYS A 45 9.43 10.41 -2.27
CA LYS A 45 7.97 10.55 -2.36
C LYS A 45 7.29 9.21 -2.55
N GLU A 46 7.80 8.39 -3.46
CA GLU A 46 7.24 7.06 -3.72
C GLU A 46 7.34 6.17 -2.49
N GLN A 47 8.49 6.15 -1.80
CA GLN A 47 8.68 5.39 -0.57
C GLN A 47 7.68 5.82 0.52
N MET A 48 7.57 7.13 0.79
CA MET A 48 6.61 7.64 1.78
C MET A 48 5.16 7.32 1.40
N LEU A 49 4.83 7.36 0.11
CA LEU A 49 3.50 7.01 -0.38
C LEU A 49 3.19 5.52 -0.16
N GLN A 50 4.13 4.64 -0.50
CA GLN A 50 3.99 3.19 -0.29
C GLN A 50 3.87 2.86 1.20
N GLU A 51 4.70 3.45 2.06
CA GLU A 51 4.60 3.24 3.52
C GLU A 51 3.25 3.69 4.07
N GLY A 52 2.75 4.85 3.63
CA GLY A 52 1.42 5.33 3.99
C GLY A 52 0.30 4.41 3.49
N PHE A 53 0.41 3.92 2.26
CA PHE A 53 -0.54 2.96 1.69
C PHE A 53 -0.53 1.64 2.45
N ASP A 54 0.64 1.05 2.69
CA ASP A 54 0.77 -0.23 3.41
C ASP A 54 0.17 -0.16 4.82
N HIS A 55 0.38 0.97 5.51
CA HIS A 55 -0.21 1.20 6.82
C HIS A 55 -1.74 1.28 6.74
N GLY A 56 -2.26 2.09 5.81
CA GLY A 56 -3.70 2.22 5.59
C GLY A 56 -4.35 0.92 5.13
N TYR A 57 -3.68 0.17 4.26
CA TYR A 57 -4.14 -1.10 3.73
C TYR A 57 -4.22 -2.16 4.82
N LYS A 58 -3.19 -2.31 5.67
CA LYS A 58 -3.23 -3.28 6.77
C LYS A 58 -4.37 -3.00 7.74
N ALA A 59 -4.56 -1.73 8.12
CA ALA A 59 -5.66 -1.33 9.00
C ALA A 59 -7.03 -1.49 8.33
N GLY A 60 -7.14 -1.15 7.05
CA GLY A 60 -8.36 -1.27 6.26
C GLY A 60 -8.77 -2.71 5.98
N ALA A 61 -7.81 -3.56 5.63
CA ALA A 61 -8.04 -4.96 5.32
C ALA A 61 -8.53 -5.73 6.55
N ALA A 62 -7.95 -5.49 7.73
CA ALA A 62 -8.40 -6.13 8.97
C ALA A 62 -9.86 -5.77 9.29
N LYS A 63 -10.17 -4.47 9.34
CA LYS A 63 -11.53 -3.96 9.62
C LYS A 63 -12.56 -4.39 8.57
N GLY A 64 -12.17 -4.33 7.30
CA GLY A 64 -13.00 -4.77 6.18
C GLY A 64 -13.28 -6.28 6.20
N PHE A 65 -12.30 -7.08 6.62
CA PHE A 65 -12.46 -8.53 6.79
C PHE A 65 -13.46 -8.87 7.90
N GLU A 66 -13.37 -8.19 9.06
CA GLU A 66 -14.31 -8.36 10.17
C GLU A 66 -15.75 -8.04 9.73
N MET A 67 -15.97 -6.87 9.12
CA MET A 67 -17.29 -6.46 8.62
C MET A 67 -17.83 -7.38 7.53
N GLY A 68 -16.97 -7.77 6.58
CA GLY A 68 -17.32 -8.71 5.52
C GLY A 68 -17.70 -10.09 6.07
N THR A 69 -17.05 -10.53 7.14
CA THR A 69 -17.36 -11.80 7.82
C THR A 69 -18.74 -11.76 8.46
N LEU A 70 -19.08 -10.68 9.18
CA LEU A 70 -20.42 -10.52 9.76
C LEU A 70 -21.51 -10.51 8.68
N HIS A 71 -21.29 -9.76 7.59
CA HIS A 71 -22.19 -9.76 6.45
C HIS A 71 -22.34 -11.15 5.81
N GLY A 72 -21.23 -11.87 5.66
CA GLY A 72 -21.20 -13.23 5.14
C GLY A 72 -22.04 -14.19 5.97
N ILE A 73 -21.91 -14.14 7.30
CA ILE A 73 -22.67 -15.01 8.22
C ILE A 73 -24.15 -14.70 8.17
N LEU A 74 -24.54 -13.43 8.22
CA LEU A 74 -25.94 -13.03 8.15
C LEU A 74 -26.57 -13.42 6.81
N ARG A 75 -25.82 -13.32 5.70
CA ARG A 75 -26.28 -13.74 4.38
C ARG A 75 -26.39 -15.27 4.26
N ALA A 76 -25.41 -16.00 4.80
CA ALA A 76 -25.44 -17.46 4.83
C ALA A 76 -26.65 -17.95 5.64
N PHE A 77 -26.92 -17.34 6.80
CA PHE A 77 -28.08 -17.67 7.63
C PHE A 77 -29.40 -17.46 6.87
N LYS A 78 -29.55 -16.31 6.19
CA LYS A 78 -30.74 -16.01 5.38
C LYS A 78 -30.97 -17.02 4.25
N HIS A 79 -29.90 -17.58 3.69
CA HIS A 79 -30.00 -18.55 2.61
C HIS A 79 -30.29 -19.97 3.14
N GLN A 80 -29.74 -20.32 4.29
CA GLN A 80 -29.83 -21.66 4.87
C GLN A 80 -31.19 -21.92 5.55
N PHE A 81 -31.80 -20.90 6.15
CA PHE A 81 -33.02 -21.05 6.94
C PHE A 81 -34.25 -20.42 6.25
N PRO A 82 -35.45 -21.03 6.40
CA PRO A 82 -36.69 -20.46 5.88
C PRO A 82 -37.07 -19.16 6.61
N ALA A 83 -37.89 -18.33 5.97
CA ALA A 83 -38.29 -17.02 6.48
C ALA A 83 -39.00 -17.08 7.85
N ASP A 84 -39.68 -18.18 8.14
CA ASP A 84 -40.42 -18.40 9.40
C ASP A 84 -39.51 -18.79 10.58
N HIS A 85 -38.19 -18.88 10.36
CA HIS A 85 -37.26 -19.18 11.44
C HIS A 85 -37.30 -18.07 12.52
N PRO A 86 -37.40 -18.41 13.82
CA PRO A 86 -37.60 -17.43 14.89
C PRO A 86 -36.50 -16.36 14.96
N ALA A 87 -35.27 -16.71 14.58
CA ALA A 87 -34.13 -15.77 14.54
C ALA A 87 -34.06 -14.92 13.25
N MET A 88 -34.89 -15.18 12.23
CA MET A 88 -34.80 -14.48 10.93
C MET A 88 -35.10 -12.98 11.05
N ALA A 89 -36.08 -12.60 11.88
CA ALA A 89 -36.39 -11.19 12.13
C ALA A 89 -35.21 -10.45 12.77
N ALA A 90 -34.52 -11.06 13.74
CA ALA A 90 -33.35 -10.50 14.38
C ALA A 90 -32.17 -10.38 13.39
N VAL A 91 -31.93 -11.40 12.57
CA VAL A 91 -30.87 -11.39 11.53
C VAL A 91 -31.12 -10.31 10.47
N LEU A 92 -32.38 -10.07 10.09
CA LEU A 92 -32.73 -9.00 9.16
C LEU A 92 -32.51 -7.61 9.78
N ALA A 93 -32.89 -7.42 11.04
CA ALA A 93 -32.65 -6.17 11.77
C ALA A 93 -31.15 -5.88 11.94
N LEU A 94 -30.36 -6.87 12.36
CA LEU A 94 -28.91 -6.74 12.51
C LEU A 94 -28.22 -6.43 11.18
N ALA A 95 -28.65 -7.06 10.08
CA ALA A 95 -28.09 -6.76 8.76
C ALA A 95 -28.40 -5.32 8.30
N ALA A 96 -29.57 -4.79 8.64
CA ALA A 96 -29.92 -3.40 8.33
C ALA A 96 -29.12 -2.41 9.18
N GLU A 97 -28.93 -2.70 10.47
CA GLU A 97 -28.13 -1.89 11.38
C GLU A 97 -26.66 -1.85 10.97
N LEU A 98 -26.07 -3.02 10.65
CA LEU A 98 -24.69 -3.12 10.15
C LEU A 98 -24.50 -2.27 8.90
N LYS A 99 -25.40 -2.42 7.91
CA LYS A 99 -25.35 -1.63 6.68
C LYS A 99 -25.47 -0.12 6.93
N ALA A 100 -26.36 0.30 7.83
CA ALA A 100 -26.50 1.71 8.19
C ALA A 100 -25.23 2.26 8.87
N SER A 101 -24.60 1.46 9.74
CA SER A 101 -23.34 1.85 10.38
C SER A 101 -22.17 1.93 9.39
N GLU A 102 -22.13 1.05 8.39
CA GLU A 102 -21.15 1.10 7.29
C GLU A 102 -21.32 2.36 6.45
N GLU A 103 -22.55 2.65 6.01
CA GLU A 103 -22.85 3.84 5.21
C GLU A 103 -22.50 5.13 5.96
N ALA A 104 -22.71 5.17 7.28
CA ALA A 104 -22.32 6.28 8.13
C ALA A 104 -20.79 6.45 8.21
N ALA A 105 -20.05 5.36 8.41
CA ALA A 105 -18.59 5.38 8.45
C ALA A 105 -17.99 5.83 7.10
N VAL A 106 -18.50 5.29 6.00
CA VAL A 106 -18.08 5.66 4.64
C VAL A 106 -18.34 7.14 4.36
N THR A 107 -19.50 7.67 4.80
CA THR A 107 -19.83 9.10 4.63
C THR A 107 -18.92 10.01 5.47
N ALA A 108 -18.48 9.55 6.64
CA ALA A 108 -17.53 10.26 7.49
C ALA A 108 -16.09 10.22 6.95
N GLY A 109 -15.80 9.36 5.95
CA GLY A 109 -14.44 9.11 5.46
C GLY A 109 -13.63 8.16 6.34
N ASP A 110 -14.29 7.46 7.27
CA ASP A 110 -13.68 6.49 8.16
C ASP A 110 -13.75 5.07 7.58
N ILE A 111 -12.84 4.21 8.05
CA ILE A 111 -12.86 2.79 7.69
C ILE A 111 -13.98 2.10 8.49
N PRO A 112 -14.97 1.47 7.83
CA PRO A 112 -16.03 0.74 8.51
C PRO A 112 -15.40 -0.40 9.32
N ALA A 113 -15.67 -0.42 10.62
CA ALA A 113 -15.14 -1.39 11.57
C ALA A 113 -16.30 -2.01 12.35
N ALA A 114 -16.21 -3.31 12.59
CA ALA A 114 -17.16 -4.00 13.44
C ALA A 114 -16.96 -3.52 14.87
N SER A 115 -18.03 -3.11 15.54
CA SER A 115 -17.98 -2.94 16.99
C SER A 115 -18.07 -4.31 17.68
N SER A 116 -17.36 -4.49 18.79
CA SER A 116 -17.43 -5.72 19.59
C SER A 116 -18.88 -6.09 20.00
N ASN A 117 -19.75 -5.09 20.14
CA ASN A 117 -21.18 -5.30 20.37
C ASN A 117 -21.91 -5.93 19.18
N GLN A 118 -21.57 -5.54 17.94
CA GLN A 118 -22.15 -6.12 16.72
C GLN A 118 -21.71 -7.57 16.54
N GLU A 119 -20.45 -7.88 16.81
CA GLU A 119 -19.94 -9.26 16.78
C GLU A 119 -20.68 -10.16 17.78
N ALA A 120 -20.83 -9.69 19.01
CA ALA A 120 -21.57 -10.40 20.05
C ALA A 120 -23.05 -10.59 19.68
N ALA A 121 -23.68 -9.59 19.07
CA ALA A 121 -25.06 -9.67 18.62
C ALA A 121 -25.26 -10.66 17.47
N VAL A 122 -24.33 -10.72 16.52
CA VAL A 122 -24.35 -11.72 15.43
C VAL A 122 -24.11 -13.12 15.97
N LEU A 123 -23.16 -13.30 16.90
CA LEU A 123 -22.88 -14.60 17.53
C LEU A 123 -24.06 -15.10 18.39
N ALA A 124 -24.78 -14.19 19.06
CA ALA A 124 -25.98 -14.52 19.81
C ALA A 124 -27.15 -14.90 18.90
N ALA A 125 -27.29 -14.24 17.75
CA ALA A 125 -28.35 -14.53 16.78
C ALA A 125 -28.05 -15.78 15.93
N VAL A 126 -26.78 -16.09 15.71
CA VAL A 126 -26.31 -17.17 14.85
C VAL A 126 -25.18 -17.93 15.56
N PRO A 127 -25.44 -19.13 16.11
CA PRO A 127 -24.42 -19.92 16.80
C PRO A 127 -23.53 -20.65 15.77
N LEU A 128 -22.82 -19.88 14.94
CA LEU A 128 -21.78 -20.37 14.03
C LEU A 128 -20.41 -19.87 14.53
N PRO A 129 -19.35 -20.69 14.43
CA PRO A 129 -18.00 -20.24 14.76
C PRO A 129 -17.57 -19.16 13.77
N LEU A 130 -17.18 -18.00 14.28
CA LEU A 130 -16.58 -16.92 13.49
C LEU A 130 -15.21 -17.38 12.98
N PRO A 131 -14.91 -17.30 11.67
CA PRO A 131 -13.54 -17.46 11.20
C PRO A 131 -12.71 -16.30 11.76
N HIS A 132 -11.64 -16.62 12.50
CA HIS A 132 -10.73 -15.62 13.02
C HIS A 132 -9.94 -14.98 11.86
N ALA A 133 -9.69 -13.67 11.94
CA ALA A 133 -8.80 -13.01 11.00
C ALA A 133 -7.43 -13.71 10.99
N PRO A 134 -6.71 -13.75 9.84
CA PRO A 134 -5.33 -14.20 9.83
C PRO A 134 -4.51 -13.23 10.69
N SER A 135 -3.98 -13.74 11.82
CA SER A 135 -3.14 -12.93 12.69
C SER A 135 -1.86 -12.56 11.93
N THR A 136 -1.51 -11.29 11.89
CA THR A 136 -0.34 -10.76 11.17
C THR A 136 1.01 -11.16 11.80
N ASN A 137 1.02 -12.01 12.83
CA ASN A 137 2.24 -12.45 13.52
C ASN A 137 3.08 -13.49 12.75
N ASP A 138 2.58 -14.05 11.64
CA ASP A 138 3.31 -15.06 10.87
C ASP A 138 4.19 -14.49 9.74
N ALA A 139 4.25 -13.16 9.57
CA ALA A 139 4.97 -12.53 8.46
C ALA A 139 6.48 -12.25 8.69
N HIS A 140 7.07 -12.76 9.78
CA HIS A 140 8.50 -12.50 10.11
C HIS A 140 9.33 -13.76 10.40
N LYS A 141 9.00 -14.89 9.76
CA LYS A 141 9.77 -16.12 9.90
C LYS A 141 10.21 -16.71 8.57
N GLU A 142 11.04 -15.98 7.83
CA GLU A 142 12.01 -16.53 6.85
C GLU A 142 13.30 -15.73 6.89
#